data_AF-A0A356T4I1-F1
#
_entry.id   AF-A0A356T4I1-F1
#
_cell.length_a   1.000
_cell.length_b   1.000
_cell.length_c   1.000
_cell.angle_alpha   90.00
_cell.angle_beta   90.00
_cell.angle_gamma   90.00
#
_symmetry.space_group_name_H-M   'P 1'
#
loop_
_entity.id
_entity.type
_entity.pdbx_description
1 polymer ?
#
loop_
_entity_poly.entity_id
_entity_poly.type
_entity_poly.pdbx_seq_one_letter_code
_entity_poly.pdbx_strand_id
1 'polypeptide(L)'
;REYVVQYEESDLAFVQRLLEHWGVAYFFEQLPDGEKMVLVDSASASVALEGWETVAYALREAGTRGQAGTIHDLSRTHEIRPAKVDLKDWNWRHPQVVPEGEAPADEATGYGTVHAYGEHIKDPSEGAWMARVRAEERMAGAQRYAGGTDLPGLSPGHKLLLSGYPSGDLDLEYLVVGITQRFPGEDGGYEKRFDAIPLGVPFRPARVTPKPKIAGFMHAVVDGEIDGAAAPIDEHGRYRLLLPFDRLAEPGGRASRWVRMTQASSGPDYGMHLPLHIGCEVALIHVDGDPDRPVILGAVPNADTMSPVTQTEATKSRIRTRSGILIEMEDASR
;
A
#
# COMPACT_ATOMS: atom_id res chain seq x y z
N ARG A 1 0.17 8.88 7.13
CA ARG A 1 -1.20 8.31 7.36
C ARG A 1 -1.55 8.43 8.83
N GLU A 2 -2.82 8.64 9.18
CA GLU A 2 -3.27 8.76 10.58
C GLU A 2 -3.48 7.40 11.28
N TYR A 3 -3.70 6.33 10.51
CA TYR A 3 -3.97 4.99 11.00
C TYR A 3 -3.60 3.99 9.90
N VAL A 4 -2.85 2.97 10.28
CA VAL A 4 -2.36 1.91 9.39
C VAL A 4 -2.40 0.61 10.18
N VAL A 5 -3.03 -0.42 9.63
CA VAL A 5 -3.21 -1.72 10.29
C VAL A 5 -2.40 -2.78 9.55
N GLN A 6 -1.66 -3.60 10.29
CA GLN A 6 -1.16 -4.88 9.83
C GLN A 6 -2.21 -5.95 10.16
N TYR A 7 -2.79 -6.59 9.14
CA TYR A 7 -3.91 -7.53 9.33
C TYR A 7 -3.68 -8.81 8.51
N GLU A 8 -3.66 -9.97 9.19
CA GLU A 8 -3.51 -11.31 8.58
C GLU A 8 -2.37 -11.40 7.55
N GLU A 9 -1.26 -10.70 7.80
CA GLU A 9 -0.10 -10.66 6.93
C GLU A 9 1.18 -10.74 7.76
N SER A 10 2.28 -11.23 7.15
CA SER A 10 3.59 -11.25 7.80
C SER A 10 4.16 -9.84 7.92
N ASP A 11 5.08 -9.65 8.86
CA ASP A 11 5.80 -8.37 9.03
C ASP A 11 6.50 -7.94 7.74
N LEU A 12 7.05 -8.92 7.00
CA LEU A 12 7.67 -8.68 5.70
C LEU A 12 6.65 -8.17 4.67
N ALA A 13 5.48 -8.82 4.56
CA ALA A 13 4.44 -8.39 3.63
C ALA A 13 3.92 -6.99 3.98
N PHE A 14 3.76 -6.68 5.27
CA PHE A 14 3.36 -5.37 5.74
C PHE A 14 4.33 -4.27 5.31
N VAL A 15 5.64 -4.48 5.53
CA VAL A 15 6.67 -3.53 5.11
C VAL A 15 6.71 -3.42 3.59
N GLN A 16 6.70 -4.55 2.87
CA GLN A 16 6.78 -4.57 1.40
C GLN A 16 5.61 -3.82 0.76
N ARG A 17 4.35 -4.11 1.13
CA ARG A 17 3.20 -3.40 0.54
C ARG A 17 3.21 -1.91 0.83
N LEU A 18 3.78 -1.47 1.97
CA LEU A 18 3.91 -0.06 2.30
C LEU A 18 4.97 0.60 1.42
N LEU A 19 6.15 -0.01 1.30
CA LEU A 19 7.21 0.45 0.41
C LEU A 19 6.71 0.52 -1.04
N GLU A 20 6.05 -0.53 -1.51
CA GLU A 20 5.41 -0.61 -2.82
C GLU A 20 4.36 0.49 -3.02
N HIS A 21 3.47 0.69 -2.04
CA HIS A 21 2.43 1.72 -2.12
C HIS A 21 3.03 3.13 -2.22
N TRP A 22 4.08 3.44 -1.47
CA TRP A 22 4.76 4.73 -1.50
C TRP A 22 5.86 4.82 -2.57
N GLY A 23 6.03 3.79 -3.41
CA GLY A 23 7.04 3.79 -4.46
C GLY A 23 8.49 3.84 -3.94
N VAL A 24 8.72 3.35 -2.73
CA VAL A 24 10.05 3.27 -2.11
C VAL A 24 10.65 1.91 -2.48
N ALA A 25 11.79 1.92 -3.16
CA ALA A 25 12.57 0.73 -3.42
C ALA A 25 13.61 0.52 -2.31
N TYR A 26 14.24 -0.65 -2.30
CA TYR A 26 15.40 -0.89 -1.46
C TYR A 26 16.38 -1.84 -2.13
N PHE A 27 17.64 -1.76 -1.71
CA PHE A 27 18.69 -2.71 -2.04
C PHE A 27 19.56 -2.95 -0.81
N PHE A 28 20.49 -3.90 -0.91
CA PHE A 28 21.40 -4.24 0.18
C PHE A 28 22.84 -3.89 -0.19
N GLU A 29 23.47 -3.10 0.68
CA GLU A 29 24.92 -2.91 0.67
C GLU A 29 25.56 -4.03 1.49
N GLN A 30 26.53 -4.70 0.88
CA GLN A 30 27.31 -5.77 1.50
C GLN A 30 28.55 -5.16 2.15
N LEU A 31 28.62 -5.18 3.48
CA LEU A 31 29.72 -4.64 4.26
C LEU A 31 30.52 -5.78 4.91
N PRO A 32 31.80 -5.57 5.29
CA PRO A 32 32.61 -6.61 5.93
C PRO A 32 31.97 -7.21 7.20
N ASP A 33 31.23 -6.39 7.95
CA ASP A 33 30.65 -6.75 9.26
C ASP A 33 29.13 -7.01 9.21
N GLY A 34 28.52 -7.02 8.02
CA GLY A 34 27.09 -7.30 7.87
C GLY A 34 26.44 -6.71 6.62
N GLU A 35 25.12 -6.76 6.56
CA GLU A 35 24.33 -6.23 5.45
C GLU A 35 23.55 -4.99 5.88
N LYS A 36 23.48 -3.99 5.01
CA LYS A 36 22.74 -2.75 5.23
C LYS A 36 21.65 -2.61 4.18
N MET A 37 20.39 -2.60 4.62
CA MET A 37 19.26 -2.26 3.75
C MET A 37 19.22 -0.74 3.53
N VAL A 38 19.21 -0.32 2.27
CA VAL A 38 19.13 1.08 1.87
C VAL A 38 17.77 1.33 1.24
N LEU A 39 16.95 2.15 1.88
CA LEU A 39 15.67 2.61 1.33
C LEU A 39 15.92 3.80 0.39
N VAL A 40 15.34 3.75 -0.82
CA VAL A 40 15.51 4.77 -1.84
C VAL A 40 14.20 5.10 -2.55
N ASP A 41 14.02 6.35 -2.91
CA ASP A 41 12.85 6.87 -3.63
C ASP A 41 13.23 7.60 -4.94
N SER A 42 14.51 7.59 -5.29
CA SER A 42 15.08 8.26 -6.46
C SER A 42 16.37 7.57 -6.93
N ALA A 43 16.62 7.63 -8.23
CA ALA A 43 17.86 7.13 -8.84
C ALA A 43 19.11 7.90 -8.37
N SER A 44 18.96 9.10 -7.79
CA SER A 44 20.09 9.86 -7.21
C SER A 44 20.78 9.14 -6.05
N ALA A 45 20.10 8.18 -5.41
CA ALA A 45 20.66 7.35 -4.35
C ALA A 45 21.38 6.08 -4.87
N SER A 46 21.46 5.90 -6.19
CA SER A 46 22.23 4.79 -6.79
C SER A 46 23.74 4.98 -6.58
N VAL A 47 24.42 3.88 -6.32
CA VAL A 47 25.85 3.86 -5.98
C VAL A 47 26.63 3.45 -7.23
N ALA A 48 27.70 4.16 -7.56
CA ALA A 48 28.58 3.71 -8.65
C ALA A 48 29.37 2.49 -8.17
N LEU A 49 29.56 1.49 -9.05
CA LEU A 49 30.49 0.41 -8.75
C LEU A 49 31.93 0.94 -8.87
N GLU A 50 32.63 1.08 -7.75
CA GLU A 50 33.98 1.66 -7.71
C GLU A 50 34.93 0.94 -8.67
N GLY A 51 35.60 1.72 -9.52
CA GLY A 51 36.52 1.22 -10.54
C GLY A 51 35.85 0.62 -11.79
N TRP A 52 34.52 0.64 -11.85
CA TRP A 52 33.70 0.17 -12.96
C TRP A 52 32.58 1.15 -13.29
N GLU A 53 32.85 2.45 -13.13
CA GLU A 53 31.91 3.52 -13.49
C GLU A 53 31.56 3.47 -14.97
N THR A 54 32.55 3.15 -15.82
CA THR A 54 32.39 2.86 -17.24
C THR A 54 32.81 1.42 -17.52
N VAL A 55 31.94 0.65 -18.15
CA VAL A 55 32.13 -0.76 -18.46
C VAL A 55 32.16 -0.94 -19.96
N ALA A 56 33.16 -1.67 -20.46
CA ALA A 56 33.27 -1.99 -21.88
C ALA A 56 32.34 -3.14 -22.26
N TYR A 57 31.71 -3.01 -23.43
CA TYR A 57 31.09 -4.14 -24.12
C TYR A 57 32.16 -4.95 -24.86
N ALA A 58 32.24 -6.25 -24.59
CA ALA A 58 33.14 -7.16 -25.29
C ALA A 58 32.40 -8.46 -25.60
N LEU A 59 32.02 -8.64 -26.88
CA LEU A 59 31.33 -9.84 -27.32
C LEU A 59 32.15 -11.10 -26.96
N ARG A 60 31.54 -12.03 -26.22
CA ARG A 60 32.18 -13.29 -25.88
C ARG A 60 31.95 -14.31 -27.00
N GLU A 61 32.99 -14.56 -27.78
CA GLU A 61 32.98 -15.60 -28.79
C GLU A 61 33.00 -16.99 -28.15
N ALA A 62 32.26 -17.94 -28.74
CA ALA A 62 32.19 -19.32 -28.26
C ALA A 62 33.60 -19.94 -28.16
N GLY A 63 33.93 -20.48 -26.99
CA GLY A 63 35.22 -21.14 -26.74
C GLY A 63 36.38 -20.22 -26.34
N THR A 64 36.14 -18.90 -26.20
CA THR A 64 37.16 -17.96 -25.70
C THR A 64 36.99 -17.68 -24.20
N ARG A 65 38.11 -17.41 -23.50
CA ARG A 65 38.05 -16.74 -22.20
C ARG A 65 37.73 -15.27 -22.45
N GLY A 66 36.57 -14.81 -21.97
CA GLY A 66 36.14 -13.42 -22.11
C GLY A 66 37.11 -12.45 -21.43
N GLN A 67 37.01 -11.17 -21.79
CA GLN A 67 37.75 -10.11 -21.11
C GLN A 67 37.11 -9.85 -19.73
N ALA A 68 37.92 -9.92 -18.68
CA ALA A 68 37.44 -9.69 -17.32
C ALA A 68 36.81 -8.29 -17.16
N GLY A 69 35.70 -8.24 -16.40
CA GLY A 69 35.01 -6.99 -16.08
C GLY A 69 34.33 -6.32 -17.27
N THR A 70 33.80 -7.11 -18.19
CA THR A 70 33.03 -6.62 -19.34
C THR A 70 31.58 -7.05 -19.27
N ILE A 71 30.75 -6.42 -20.10
CA ILE A 71 29.42 -6.93 -20.47
C ILE A 71 29.57 -7.61 -21.82
N HIS A 72 29.13 -8.87 -21.92
CA HIS A 72 29.45 -9.71 -23.08
C HIS A 72 28.26 -10.15 -23.92
N ASP A 73 27.05 -9.98 -23.39
CA ASP A 73 25.79 -10.00 -24.13
C ASP A 73 24.86 -8.94 -23.53
N LEU A 74 24.02 -8.35 -24.37
CA LEU A 74 23.01 -7.39 -23.95
C LEU A 74 21.78 -7.52 -24.85
N SER A 75 20.61 -7.53 -24.24
CA SER A 75 19.32 -7.56 -24.92
C SER A 75 18.45 -6.43 -24.39
N ARG A 76 17.69 -5.79 -25.28
CA ARG A 76 16.72 -4.74 -24.96
C ARG A 76 15.32 -5.26 -25.23
N THR A 77 14.44 -5.20 -24.24
CA THR A 77 13.01 -5.46 -24.36
C THR A 77 12.24 -4.16 -24.16
N HIS A 78 11.26 -3.89 -25.02
CA HIS A 78 10.36 -2.75 -24.90
C HIS A 78 8.93 -3.27 -24.71
N GLU A 79 8.21 -2.73 -23.74
CA GLU A 79 6.80 -3.04 -23.49
C GLU A 79 5.96 -1.78 -23.62
N ILE A 80 4.84 -1.86 -24.35
CA ILE A 80 3.91 -0.74 -24.50
C ILE A 80 3.31 -0.40 -23.13
N ARG A 81 3.33 0.90 -22.78
CA ARG A 81 2.79 1.43 -21.53
C ARG A 81 1.55 2.29 -21.77
N PRO A 82 0.73 2.53 -20.74
CA PRO A 82 -0.37 3.49 -20.86
C PRO A 82 0.17 4.91 -21.06
N ALA A 83 -0.62 5.76 -21.71
CA ALA A 83 -0.24 7.16 -21.87
C ALA A 83 -0.32 7.93 -20.54
N LYS A 84 -1.23 7.52 -19.65
CA LYS A 84 -1.60 8.30 -18.48
C LYS A 84 -2.12 7.45 -17.33
N VAL A 85 -1.98 7.96 -16.12
CA VAL A 85 -2.61 7.43 -14.89
C VAL A 85 -3.49 8.51 -14.28
N ASP A 86 -4.71 8.15 -13.89
CA ASP A 86 -5.62 9.00 -13.11
C ASP A 86 -6.16 8.27 -11.87
N LEU A 87 -6.11 8.94 -10.73
CA LEU A 87 -6.50 8.40 -9.43
C LEU A 87 -7.59 9.26 -8.82
N LYS A 88 -8.56 8.61 -8.17
CA LYS A 88 -9.63 9.28 -7.42
C LYS A 88 -9.89 8.62 -6.08
N ASP A 89 -10.40 9.39 -5.14
CA ASP A 89 -10.86 8.88 -3.85
C ASP A 89 -11.99 9.74 -3.29
N TRP A 90 -12.36 9.50 -2.03
CA TRP A 90 -13.28 10.31 -1.28
C TRP A 90 -12.82 10.51 0.16
N ASN A 91 -12.80 11.77 0.59
CA ASN A 91 -12.46 12.15 1.95
C ASN A 91 -13.65 12.86 2.63
N TRP A 92 -14.25 12.18 3.59
CA TRP A 92 -15.40 12.70 4.35
C TRP A 92 -15.13 13.97 5.14
N ARG A 93 -13.86 14.28 5.46
CA ARG A 93 -13.51 15.51 6.19
C ARG A 93 -13.60 16.75 5.30
N HIS A 94 -13.43 16.56 4.00
CA HIS A 94 -13.49 17.62 3.00
C HIS A 94 -14.36 17.16 1.83
N PRO A 95 -15.67 16.91 2.03
CA PRO A 95 -16.53 16.25 1.05
C PRO A 95 -16.75 17.07 -0.23
N GLN A 96 -16.45 18.38 -0.19
CA GLN A 96 -16.51 19.28 -1.35
C GLN A 96 -15.20 19.29 -2.17
N VAL A 97 -14.14 18.66 -1.66
CA VAL A 97 -12.84 18.56 -2.33
C VAL A 97 -12.64 17.10 -2.69
N VAL A 98 -12.70 16.79 -3.98
CA VAL A 98 -12.42 15.43 -4.48
C VAL A 98 -10.91 15.20 -4.41
N PRO A 99 -10.42 14.21 -3.63
CA PRO A 99 -9.02 13.81 -3.69
C PRO A 99 -8.78 13.10 -5.03
N GLU A 100 -8.12 13.78 -5.96
CA GLU A 100 -7.78 13.22 -7.27
C GLU A 100 -6.38 13.66 -7.70
N GLY A 101 -5.82 12.93 -8.65
CA GLY A 101 -4.54 13.26 -9.26
C GLY A 101 -4.35 12.57 -10.59
N GLU A 102 -3.61 13.21 -11.47
CA GLU A 102 -3.30 12.72 -12.81
C GLU A 102 -1.82 12.91 -13.07
N ALA A 103 -1.21 11.96 -13.77
CA ALA A 103 0.17 12.07 -14.24
C ALA A 103 0.35 11.42 -15.61
N PRO A 104 1.16 12.03 -16.49
CA PRO A 104 1.61 11.37 -17.71
C PRO A 104 2.47 10.16 -17.39
N ALA A 105 2.36 9.11 -18.20
CA ALA A 105 3.24 7.95 -18.15
C ALA A 105 4.10 7.89 -19.43
N ASP A 106 3.61 7.32 -20.53
CA ASP A 106 4.26 7.36 -21.83
C ASP A 106 3.47 8.23 -22.83
N GLU A 107 3.73 9.53 -22.83
CA GLU A 107 3.01 10.47 -23.72
C GLU A 107 3.37 10.30 -25.20
N ALA A 108 4.54 9.74 -25.51
CA ALA A 108 5.04 9.68 -26.87
C ALA A 108 4.50 8.45 -27.61
N THR A 109 4.51 7.29 -26.96
CA THR A 109 4.15 6.01 -27.58
C THR A 109 3.07 5.24 -26.83
N GLY A 110 2.66 5.70 -25.66
CA GLY A 110 1.67 5.04 -24.84
C GLY A 110 0.24 5.21 -25.36
N TYR A 111 -0.64 4.30 -24.94
CA TYR A 111 -2.05 4.34 -25.32
C TYR A 111 -2.97 4.09 -24.13
N GLY A 112 -4.07 4.83 -24.08
CA GLY A 112 -5.09 4.69 -23.05
C GLY A 112 -4.72 5.33 -21.70
N THR A 113 -5.65 5.25 -20.76
CA THR A 113 -5.51 5.79 -19.42
C THR A 113 -5.83 4.71 -18.41
N VAL A 114 -5.00 4.59 -17.37
CA VAL A 114 -5.26 3.69 -16.25
C VAL A 114 -5.91 4.48 -15.12
N HIS A 115 -7.20 4.19 -14.91
CA HIS A 115 -7.99 4.75 -13.82
C HIS A 115 -8.01 3.82 -12.60
N ALA A 116 -7.88 4.40 -11.41
CA ALA A 116 -8.08 3.70 -10.15
C ALA A 116 -8.80 4.55 -9.10
N TYR A 117 -9.62 3.89 -8.26
CA TYR A 117 -10.31 4.49 -7.13
C TYR A 117 -9.94 3.77 -5.83
N GLY A 118 -9.83 4.52 -4.72
CA GLY A 118 -9.69 3.93 -3.38
C GLY A 118 -8.25 3.63 -2.94
N GLU A 119 -7.27 4.43 -3.37
CA GLU A 119 -5.87 4.35 -2.90
C GLU A 119 -5.67 4.93 -1.48
N HIS A 120 -6.76 5.39 -0.85
CA HIS A 120 -6.82 6.07 0.44
C HIS A 120 -6.16 7.46 0.40
N ILE A 121 -6.45 8.23 -0.66
CA ILE A 121 -5.91 9.58 -0.91
C ILE A 121 -6.64 10.60 -0.04
N LYS A 122 -5.88 11.42 0.69
CA LYS A 122 -6.37 12.45 1.60
C LYS A 122 -6.84 13.71 0.88
N ASP A 123 -6.06 14.19 -0.08
CA ASP A 123 -6.26 15.47 -0.75
C ASP A 123 -5.63 15.49 -2.15
N PRO A 124 -5.92 16.50 -3.00
CA PRO A 124 -5.37 16.57 -4.36
C PRO A 124 -3.84 16.63 -4.43
N SER A 125 -3.16 17.12 -3.39
CA SER A 125 -1.69 17.18 -3.40
C SER A 125 -1.07 15.78 -3.25
N GLU A 126 -1.62 14.97 -2.35
CA GLU A 126 -1.29 13.55 -2.23
C GLU A 126 -1.73 12.77 -3.48
N GLY A 127 -2.87 13.12 -4.06
CA GLY A 127 -3.36 12.54 -5.32
C GLY A 127 -2.40 12.73 -6.48
N ALA A 128 -1.94 13.97 -6.72
CA ALA A 128 -0.97 14.27 -7.77
C ALA A 128 0.38 13.57 -7.54
N TRP A 129 0.85 13.53 -6.29
CA TRP A 129 2.07 12.80 -5.93
C TRP A 129 1.92 11.30 -6.20
N MET A 130 0.80 10.70 -5.78
CA MET A 130 0.53 9.28 -5.96
C MET A 130 0.38 8.92 -7.44
N ALA A 131 -0.32 9.75 -8.22
CA ALA A 131 -0.47 9.55 -9.66
C ALA A 131 0.90 9.52 -10.36
N ARG A 132 1.81 10.43 -9.98
CA ARG A 132 3.20 10.43 -10.49
C ARG A 132 3.93 9.15 -10.13
N VAL A 133 3.88 8.71 -8.87
CA VAL A 133 4.49 7.44 -8.45
C VAL A 133 3.93 6.25 -9.23
N ARG A 134 2.61 6.22 -9.46
CA ARG A 134 1.95 5.16 -10.24
C ARG A 134 2.28 5.20 -11.73
N ALA A 135 2.54 6.37 -12.29
CA ALA A 135 3.04 6.51 -13.66
C ALA A 135 4.49 6.03 -13.76
N GLU A 136 5.36 6.46 -12.85
CA GLU A 136 6.76 6.03 -12.74
C GLU A 136 6.87 4.50 -12.54
N GLU A 137 6.02 3.89 -11.70
CA GLU A 137 5.91 2.42 -11.52
C GLU A 137 5.65 1.68 -12.82
N ARG A 138 4.78 2.22 -13.69
CA ARG A 138 4.50 1.63 -14.99
C ARG A 138 5.64 1.85 -15.97
N MET A 139 6.29 3.01 -15.90
CA MET A 139 7.41 3.35 -16.78
C MET A 139 8.72 2.65 -16.41
N ALA A 140 8.92 2.30 -15.14
CA ALA A 140 10.14 1.65 -14.65
C ALA A 140 10.47 0.38 -15.44
N GLY A 141 9.46 -0.36 -15.92
CA GLY A 141 9.65 -1.55 -16.73
C GLY A 141 9.48 -1.35 -18.24
N ALA A 142 9.26 -0.13 -18.74
CA ALA A 142 8.96 0.12 -20.17
C ALA A 142 10.10 -0.34 -21.08
N GLN A 143 11.34 -0.08 -20.67
CA GLN A 143 12.54 -0.57 -21.32
C GLN A 143 13.36 -1.36 -20.32
N ARG A 144 13.59 -2.64 -20.63
CA ARG A 144 14.42 -3.53 -19.80
C ARG A 144 15.63 -3.98 -20.59
N TYR A 145 16.76 -4.01 -19.91
CA TYR A 145 18.04 -4.43 -20.45
C TYR A 145 18.53 -5.62 -19.66
N ALA A 146 18.81 -6.73 -20.34
CA ALA A 146 19.31 -7.94 -19.70
C ALA A 146 20.58 -8.41 -20.40
N GLY A 147 21.62 -8.71 -19.62
CA GLY A 147 22.92 -9.07 -20.15
C GLY A 147 23.74 -9.94 -19.22
N GLY A 148 24.77 -10.58 -19.77
CA GLY A 148 25.78 -11.32 -19.02
C GLY A 148 27.03 -10.47 -18.78
N THR A 149 27.65 -10.66 -17.62
CA THR A 149 28.80 -9.87 -17.19
C THR A 149 29.77 -10.66 -16.30
N ASP A 150 31.05 -10.32 -16.40
CA ASP A 150 32.11 -10.82 -15.52
C ASP A 150 32.45 -9.83 -14.39
N LEU A 151 31.61 -8.82 -14.13
CA LEU A 151 31.81 -7.84 -13.06
C LEU A 151 31.57 -8.47 -11.68
N PRO A 152 32.61 -8.63 -10.83
CA PRO A 152 32.49 -9.36 -9.58
C PRO A 152 31.53 -8.67 -8.60
N GLY A 153 31.68 -7.35 -8.41
CA GLY A 153 30.95 -6.57 -7.41
C GLY A 153 29.59 -6.02 -7.87
N LEU A 154 29.13 -6.30 -9.09
CA LEU A 154 27.86 -5.76 -9.58
C LEU A 154 26.65 -6.29 -8.79
N SER A 155 25.82 -5.40 -8.25
CA SER A 155 24.67 -5.72 -7.41
C SER A 155 23.49 -4.79 -7.75
N PRO A 156 22.24 -5.17 -7.43
CA PRO A 156 21.11 -4.24 -7.56
C PRO A 156 21.36 -2.95 -6.77
N GLY A 157 20.94 -1.81 -7.34
CA GLY A 157 21.22 -0.48 -6.80
C GLY A 157 22.49 0.18 -7.36
N HIS A 158 23.35 -0.58 -8.05
CA HIS A 158 24.50 -0.01 -8.74
C HIS A 158 24.12 0.68 -10.04
N LYS A 159 24.84 1.76 -10.36
CA LYS A 159 24.83 2.38 -11.68
C LYS A 159 26.14 2.14 -12.43
N LEU A 160 26.05 2.04 -13.76
CA LEU A 160 27.19 1.93 -14.67
C LEU A 160 26.90 2.60 -16.01
N LEU A 161 27.94 3.09 -16.68
CA LEU A 161 27.90 3.53 -18.07
C LEU A 161 28.42 2.40 -18.98
N LEU A 162 27.62 1.95 -19.94
CA LEU A 162 28.13 1.04 -20.98
C LEU A 162 28.86 1.84 -22.06
N SER A 163 29.94 1.26 -22.59
CA SER A 163 30.69 1.83 -23.70
C SER A 163 31.12 0.77 -24.71
N GLY A 164 31.14 1.12 -25.99
CA GLY A 164 31.66 0.27 -27.05
C GLY A 164 30.69 -0.80 -27.55
N TYR A 165 29.38 -0.63 -27.34
CA TYR A 165 28.40 -1.51 -27.97
C TYR A 165 28.42 -1.31 -29.52
N PRO A 166 28.34 -2.36 -30.35
CA PRO A 166 28.61 -2.27 -31.79
C PRO A 166 27.79 -1.23 -32.57
N SER A 167 26.53 -1.02 -32.20
CA SER A 167 25.65 0.00 -32.81
C SER A 167 25.72 1.36 -32.12
N GLY A 168 26.34 1.46 -30.95
CA GLY A 168 26.41 2.67 -30.12
C GLY A 168 25.09 3.11 -29.48
N ASP A 169 23.93 2.65 -29.94
CA ASP A 169 22.61 3.04 -29.41
C ASP A 169 22.33 2.53 -28.00
N LEU A 170 23.17 1.63 -27.49
CA LEU A 170 23.08 1.08 -26.13
C LEU A 170 24.17 1.59 -25.19
N ASP A 171 25.03 2.52 -25.62
CA ASP A 171 26.03 3.16 -24.78
C ASP A 171 25.34 4.21 -23.87
N LEU A 172 24.68 3.71 -22.83
CA LEU A 172 23.83 4.46 -21.91
C LEU A 172 24.29 4.26 -20.46
N GLU A 173 23.82 5.14 -19.57
CA GLU A 173 23.86 4.89 -18.14
C GLU A 173 22.69 4.00 -17.72
N TYR A 174 23.00 2.97 -16.95
CA TYR A 174 22.08 1.95 -16.49
C TYR A 174 22.01 1.93 -14.96
N LEU A 175 20.81 1.72 -14.44
CA LEU A 175 20.58 1.29 -13.06
C LEU A 175 20.33 -0.23 -13.06
N VAL A 176 21.14 -0.97 -12.32
CA VAL A 176 20.95 -2.41 -12.13
C VAL A 176 19.83 -2.65 -11.12
N VAL A 177 18.80 -3.39 -11.54
CA VAL A 177 17.59 -3.69 -10.75
C VAL A 177 17.48 -5.16 -10.38
N GLY A 178 18.29 -6.03 -10.99
CA GLY A 178 18.30 -7.46 -10.72
C GLY A 178 19.63 -8.10 -11.05
N ILE A 179 19.99 -9.15 -10.31
CA ILE A 179 21.15 -10.00 -10.56
C ILE A 179 20.70 -11.46 -10.41
N THR A 180 21.07 -12.28 -11.39
CA THR A 180 20.95 -13.75 -11.31
C THR A 180 22.35 -14.34 -11.43
N GLN A 181 22.74 -15.16 -10.46
CA GLN A 181 24.03 -15.84 -10.44
C GLN A 181 23.84 -17.35 -10.44
N ARG A 182 24.68 -18.06 -11.19
CA ARG A 182 24.69 -19.53 -11.23
C ARG A 182 26.12 -20.03 -11.06
N PHE A 183 26.27 -21.01 -10.18
CA PHE A 183 27.53 -21.72 -9.94
C PHE A 183 27.27 -23.22 -10.14
N PRO A 184 27.47 -23.79 -11.34
CA PRO A 184 27.12 -25.16 -11.66
C PRO A 184 28.10 -26.22 -11.11
N GLY A 185 29.09 -25.82 -10.30
CA GLY A 185 30.12 -26.70 -9.73
C GLY A 185 31.47 -26.56 -10.43
N GLU A 186 32.42 -27.45 -10.09
CA GLU A 186 33.83 -27.38 -10.50
C GLU A 186 34.05 -27.33 -12.02
N ASP A 187 33.17 -27.97 -12.79
CA ASP A 187 33.27 -28.05 -14.26
C ASP A 187 32.44 -26.98 -14.99
N GLY A 188 31.60 -26.23 -14.27
CA GLY A 188 30.50 -25.45 -14.85
C GLY A 188 30.77 -23.98 -15.16
N GLY A 189 31.81 -23.37 -14.59
CA GLY A 189 32.08 -21.94 -14.70
C GLY A 189 31.05 -21.06 -13.98
N TYR A 190 31.47 -19.90 -13.49
CA TYR A 190 30.55 -18.95 -12.86
C TYR A 190 29.81 -18.12 -13.92
N GLU A 191 28.48 -18.03 -13.81
CA GLU A 191 27.64 -17.21 -14.69
C GLU A 191 26.95 -16.12 -13.87
N LYS A 192 27.03 -14.88 -14.34
CA LYS A 192 26.31 -13.74 -13.76
C LYS A 192 25.57 -12.99 -14.85
N ARG A 193 24.27 -12.80 -14.64
CA ARG A 193 23.39 -12.00 -15.47
C ARG A 193 22.79 -10.86 -14.66
N PHE A 194 22.54 -9.75 -15.32
CA PHE A 194 21.92 -8.58 -14.71
C PHE A 194 20.68 -8.16 -15.49
N ASP A 195 19.75 -7.55 -14.77
CA ASP A 195 18.62 -6.79 -15.29
C ASP A 195 18.83 -5.32 -14.94
N ALA A 196 18.59 -4.44 -15.91
CA ALA A 196 18.79 -3.02 -15.77
C ALA A 196 17.72 -2.20 -16.50
N ILE A 197 17.63 -0.94 -16.11
CA ILE A 197 16.80 0.09 -16.75
C ILE A 197 17.69 1.32 -17.03
N PRO A 198 17.31 2.23 -17.95
CA PRO A 198 18.04 3.48 -18.14
C PRO A 198 18.06 4.29 -16.84
N LEU A 199 19.21 4.85 -16.47
CA LEU A 199 19.38 5.59 -15.21
C LEU A 199 18.42 6.79 -15.08
N GLY A 200 18.05 7.41 -16.20
CA GLY A 200 17.11 8.53 -16.24
C GLY A 200 15.64 8.16 -15.95
N VAL A 201 15.30 6.87 -15.92
CA VAL A 201 13.96 6.40 -15.59
C VAL A 201 13.85 6.16 -14.09
N PRO A 202 12.95 6.85 -13.35
CA PRO A 202 12.75 6.58 -11.94
C PRO A 202 12.30 5.13 -11.71
N PHE A 203 13.03 4.40 -10.88
CA PHE A 203 12.61 3.07 -10.46
C PHE A 203 11.60 3.16 -9.32
N ARG A 204 10.41 2.58 -9.53
CA ARG A 204 9.45 2.28 -8.46
C ARG A 204 9.19 0.77 -8.46
N PRO A 205 9.13 0.14 -7.27
CA PRO A 205 8.83 -1.29 -7.18
C PRO A 205 7.42 -1.59 -7.72
N ALA A 206 7.26 -2.75 -8.33
CA ALA A 206 5.94 -3.25 -8.70
C ALA A 206 5.12 -3.59 -7.45
N ARG A 207 3.82 -3.32 -7.49
CA ARG A 207 2.88 -3.64 -6.39
C ARG A 207 2.42 -5.09 -6.46
N VAL A 208 3.28 -6.01 -6.03
CA VAL A 208 3.04 -7.45 -6.04
C VAL A 208 2.56 -7.98 -4.70
N THR A 209 2.85 -7.27 -3.61
CA THR A 209 2.44 -7.68 -2.27
C THR A 209 0.98 -7.30 -2.05
N PRO A 210 0.07 -8.26 -1.84
CA PRO A 210 -1.35 -7.98 -1.73
C PRO A 210 -1.65 -7.18 -0.47
N LYS A 211 -2.46 -6.12 -0.60
CA LYS A 211 -3.02 -5.44 0.57
C LYS A 211 -4.11 -6.33 1.20
N PRO A 212 -4.05 -6.63 2.51
CA PRO A 212 -5.08 -7.44 3.16
C PRO A 212 -6.44 -6.75 3.11
N LYS A 213 -7.50 -7.56 3.11
CA LYS A 213 -8.89 -7.09 3.12
C LYS A 213 -9.70 -7.81 4.18
N ILE A 214 -10.48 -7.06 4.94
CA ILE A 214 -11.49 -7.60 5.86
C ILE A 214 -12.80 -7.74 5.08
N ALA A 215 -13.22 -8.98 4.85
CA ALA A 215 -14.47 -9.27 4.17
C ALA A 215 -15.66 -9.19 5.15
N GLY A 216 -16.73 -8.52 4.74
CA GLY A 216 -17.94 -8.39 5.56
C GLY A 216 -17.76 -7.45 6.76
N PHE A 217 -18.41 -7.79 7.87
CA PHE A 217 -18.24 -7.09 9.13
C PHE A 217 -17.58 -8.01 10.17
N MET A 218 -16.96 -7.39 11.16
CA MET A 218 -16.45 -8.05 12.35
C MET A 218 -17.05 -7.40 13.60
N HIS A 219 -17.04 -8.09 14.73
CA HIS A 219 -17.43 -7.47 15.99
C HIS A 219 -16.31 -6.55 16.50
N ALA A 220 -16.69 -5.48 17.18
CA ALA A 220 -15.81 -4.64 17.98
C ALA A 220 -16.58 -4.14 19.21
N VAL A 221 -15.89 -3.67 20.23
CA VAL A 221 -16.52 -3.16 21.46
C VAL A 221 -16.20 -1.69 21.63
N VAL A 222 -17.18 -0.87 21.99
CA VAL A 222 -16.96 0.55 22.26
C VAL A 222 -16.07 0.74 23.48
N ASP A 223 -14.95 1.44 23.28
CA ASP A 223 -13.90 1.67 24.29
C ASP A 223 -14.08 3.02 25.00
N GLY A 224 -13.61 3.12 26.24
CA GLY A 224 -13.62 4.33 27.05
C GLY A 224 -13.08 4.10 28.46
N GLU A 225 -12.89 5.18 29.22
CA GLU A 225 -12.22 5.13 30.53
C GLU A 225 -13.07 4.50 31.64
N ILE A 226 -14.38 4.74 31.63
CA ILE A 226 -15.30 4.31 32.70
C ILE A 226 -16.30 3.33 32.12
N ASP A 227 -16.15 2.06 32.44
CA ASP A 227 -17.03 1.02 31.92
C ASP A 227 -18.51 1.30 32.25
N GLY A 228 -19.38 1.00 31.29
CA GLY A 228 -20.80 1.30 31.39
C GLY A 228 -21.15 2.79 31.45
N ALA A 229 -20.27 3.75 31.16
CA ALA A 229 -20.66 5.15 31.02
C ALA A 229 -21.16 5.47 29.59
N ALA A 230 -21.55 6.73 29.35
CA ALA A 230 -21.66 7.23 27.97
C ALA A 230 -20.28 7.16 27.32
N ALA A 231 -20.20 6.64 26.09
CA ALA A 231 -18.92 6.60 25.40
C ALA A 231 -18.45 8.02 25.06
N PRO A 232 -17.15 8.34 25.28
CA PRO A 232 -16.58 9.56 24.76
C PRO A 232 -16.81 9.61 23.25
N ILE A 233 -17.36 10.72 22.78
CA ILE A 233 -17.48 11.04 21.36
C ILE A 233 -16.72 12.31 21.07
N ASP A 234 -16.18 12.43 19.87
CA ASP A 234 -15.53 13.66 19.44
C ASP A 234 -16.50 14.64 18.75
N GLU A 235 -15.96 15.74 18.23
CA GLU A 235 -16.70 16.79 17.51
C GLU A 235 -17.48 16.29 16.28
N HIS A 236 -17.23 15.07 15.83
CA HIS A 236 -17.90 14.43 14.70
C HIS A 236 -18.77 13.24 15.12
N GLY A 237 -19.00 13.02 16.43
CA GLY A 237 -19.82 11.93 16.93
C GLY A 237 -19.21 10.53 16.71
N ARG A 238 -17.87 10.45 16.62
CA ARG A 238 -17.12 9.20 16.40
C ARG A 238 -16.81 8.50 17.71
N TYR A 239 -16.51 7.20 17.65
CA TYR A 239 -16.21 6.35 18.82
C TYR A 239 -14.79 5.80 18.74
N ARG A 240 -14.23 5.39 19.89
CA ARG A 240 -13.06 4.49 19.95
C ARG A 240 -13.53 3.07 20.21
N LEU A 241 -12.77 2.10 19.72
CA LEU A 241 -13.14 0.69 19.70
C LEU A 241 -12.00 -0.18 20.20
N LEU A 242 -12.34 -1.26 20.89
CA LEU A 242 -11.50 -2.43 21.07
C LEU A 242 -11.72 -3.36 19.88
N LEU A 243 -10.65 -3.67 19.16
CA LEU A 243 -10.68 -4.57 18.00
C LEU A 243 -10.27 -5.97 18.45
N PRO A 244 -10.98 -7.03 18.04
CA PRO A 244 -10.74 -8.38 18.56
C PRO A 244 -9.40 -8.99 18.12
N PHE A 245 -8.80 -8.52 17.03
CA PHE A 245 -7.48 -8.96 16.60
C PHE A 245 -6.33 -8.15 17.22
N ASP A 246 -6.62 -7.03 17.89
CA ASP A 246 -5.59 -6.20 18.49
C ASP A 246 -5.19 -6.76 19.86
N ARG A 247 -4.11 -7.53 19.85
CA ARG A 247 -3.55 -8.18 21.03
C ARG A 247 -2.77 -7.22 21.94
N LEU A 248 -2.44 -6.03 21.45
CA LEU A 248 -1.67 -5.01 22.16
C LEU A 248 -2.56 -3.83 22.62
N ALA A 249 -3.87 -3.92 22.37
CA ALA A 249 -4.83 -2.91 22.77
C ALA A 249 -4.74 -2.62 24.27
N GLU A 250 -4.66 -1.33 24.61
CA GLU A 250 -4.82 -0.84 25.97
C GLU A 250 -6.23 -0.24 26.12
N PRO A 251 -7.16 -0.91 26.83
CA PRO A 251 -8.46 -0.35 27.14
C PRO A 251 -8.36 0.94 27.93
N GLY A 252 -9.42 1.74 27.88
CA GLY A 252 -9.44 3.08 28.48
C GLY A 252 -9.58 4.18 27.44
N GLY A 253 -10.18 3.86 26.30
CA GLY A 253 -10.39 4.79 25.21
C GLY A 253 -9.10 5.13 24.49
N ARG A 254 -8.14 4.22 24.33
CA ARG A 254 -6.85 4.48 23.65
C ARG A 254 -6.49 3.44 22.58
N ALA A 255 -7.27 2.36 22.48
CA ALA A 255 -6.96 1.23 21.61
C ALA A 255 -7.10 1.52 20.11
N SER A 256 -7.94 2.47 19.71
CA SER A 256 -8.15 2.80 18.30
C SER A 256 -8.14 4.31 18.02
N ARG A 257 -8.04 4.63 16.73
CA ARG A 257 -8.47 5.93 16.21
C ARG A 257 -9.96 6.16 16.45
N TRP A 258 -10.41 7.39 16.25
CA TRP A 258 -11.83 7.71 16.12
C TRP A 258 -12.44 7.09 14.85
N VAL A 259 -13.52 6.34 15.04
CA VAL A 259 -14.26 5.58 14.02
C VAL A 259 -15.67 6.14 13.86
N ARG A 260 -16.09 6.41 12.62
CA ARG A 260 -17.43 6.92 12.32
C ARG A 260 -18.47 5.83 12.48
N MET A 261 -19.68 6.21 12.87
CA MET A 261 -20.86 5.33 12.91
C MET A 261 -21.86 5.76 11.85
N THR A 262 -22.42 4.80 11.11
CA THR A 262 -23.55 5.05 10.22
C THR A 262 -24.78 5.41 11.04
N GLN A 263 -25.53 6.42 10.58
CA GLN A 263 -26.76 6.87 11.23
C GLN A 263 -27.95 6.53 10.32
N ALA A 264 -29.11 6.23 10.91
CA ALA A 264 -30.32 5.98 10.12
C ALA A 264 -30.83 7.24 9.40
N SER A 265 -30.51 8.43 9.91
CA SER A 265 -30.72 9.71 9.21
C SER A 265 -29.62 10.70 9.59
N SER A 266 -29.10 11.43 8.61
CA SER A 266 -28.09 12.48 8.81
C SER A 266 -28.20 13.56 7.74
N GLY A 267 -28.11 14.82 8.15
CA GLY A 267 -28.05 16.02 7.32
C GLY A 267 -27.13 17.08 7.96
N PRO A 268 -27.03 18.29 7.39
CA PRO A 268 -26.11 19.32 7.86
C PRO A 268 -26.24 19.70 9.35
N ASP A 269 -27.48 19.71 9.87
CA ASP A 269 -27.81 20.11 11.25
C ASP A 269 -29.00 19.32 11.83
N TYR A 270 -29.37 18.21 11.18
CA TYR A 270 -30.46 17.33 11.62
C TYR A 270 -30.09 15.86 11.42
N GLY A 271 -30.80 14.98 12.10
CA GLY A 271 -30.61 13.54 11.96
C GLY A 271 -31.07 12.77 13.19
N MET A 272 -30.73 11.49 13.23
CA MET A 272 -30.95 10.62 14.37
C MET A 272 -29.60 10.06 14.82
N HIS A 273 -29.10 10.55 15.96
CA HIS A 273 -27.92 10.03 16.63
C HIS A 273 -28.33 9.46 17.98
N LEU A 274 -28.23 8.13 18.12
CA LEU A 274 -28.43 7.44 19.39
C LEU A 274 -27.06 7.04 19.95
N PRO A 275 -26.51 7.74 20.96
CA PRO A 275 -25.14 7.49 21.37
C PRO A 275 -24.93 6.07 21.91
N LEU A 276 -23.85 5.43 21.45
CA LEU A 276 -23.41 4.16 22.02
C LEU A 276 -22.79 4.36 23.41
N HIS A 277 -22.82 3.29 24.19
CA HIS A 277 -22.22 3.22 25.52
C HIS A 277 -20.94 2.38 25.48
N ILE A 278 -20.04 2.63 26.44
CA ILE A 278 -18.86 1.79 26.64
C ILE A 278 -19.30 0.35 26.91
N GLY A 279 -18.59 -0.61 26.32
CA GLY A 279 -18.95 -2.03 26.37
C GLY A 279 -19.99 -2.48 25.35
N CYS A 280 -20.60 -1.56 24.58
CA CYS A 280 -21.54 -1.91 23.53
C CYS A 280 -20.82 -2.64 22.39
N GLU A 281 -21.32 -3.82 22.01
CA GLU A 281 -20.86 -4.54 20.83
C GLU A 281 -21.41 -3.88 19.56
N VAL A 282 -20.53 -3.73 18.57
CA VAL A 282 -20.85 -3.12 17.28
C VAL A 282 -20.38 -3.99 16.12
N ALA A 283 -21.15 -3.96 15.03
CA ALA A 283 -20.69 -4.45 13.74
C ALA A 283 -19.78 -3.40 13.08
N LEU A 284 -18.53 -3.78 12.84
CA LEU A 284 -17.50 -2.95 12.22
C LEU A 284 -17.26 -3.41 10.78
N ILE A 285 -17.47 -2.51 9.82
CA ILE A 285 -17.15 -2.72 8.39
C ILE A 285 -15.95 -1.86 8.01
N HIS A 286 -15.37 -2.16 6.84
CA HIS A 286 -14.21 -1.46 6.30
C HIS A 286 -14.52 -0.98 4.88
N VAL A 287 -14.25 0.29 4.57
CA VAL A 287 -14.49 0.84 3.21
C VAL A 287 -13.63 0.08 2.20
N ASP A 288 -14.27 -0.54 1.20
CA ASP A 288 -13.64 -1.46 0.21
C ASP A 288 -12.89 -2.65 0.83
N GLY A 289 -13.22 -3.00 2.08
CA GLY A 289 -12.52 -3.99 2.89
C GLY A 289 -11.18 -3.53 3.45
N ASP A 290 -10.80 -2.26 3.30
CA ASP A 290 -9.51 -1.73 3.74
C ASP A 290 -9.41 -1.65 5.28
N PRO A 291 -8.51 -2.42 5.92
CA PRO A 291 -8.32 -2.41 7.39
C PRO A 291 -8.01 -1.01 7.95
N ASP A 292 -7.47 -0.10 7.14
CA ASP A 292 -7.16 1.28 7.56
C ASP A 292 -8.42 2.18 7.62
N ARG A 293 -9.57 1.72 7.11
CA ARG A 293 -10.79 2.52 6.89
C ARG A 293 -12.02 1.92 7.60
N PRO A 294 -11.99 1.74 8.94
CA PRO A 294 -13.12 1.22 9.69
C PRO A 294 -14.30 2.19 9.75
N VAL A 295 -15.52 1.65 9.75
CA VAL A 295 -16.79 2.35 9.97
C VAL A 295 -17.72 1.42 10.76
N ILE A 296 -18.32 1.93 11.84
CA ILE A 296 -19.34 1.21 12.60
C ILE A 296 -20.64 1.20 11.79
N LEU A 297 -21.15 0.01 11.48
CA LEU A 297 -22.42 -0.20 10.79
C LEU A 297 -23.62 -0.10 11.75
N GLY A 298 -23.44 -0.47 13.01
CA GLY A 298 -24.50 -0.39 14.02
C GLY A 298 -24.17 -1.21 15.26
N ALA A 299 -24.96 -1.02 16.32
CA ALA A 299 -24.90 -1.83 17.53
C ALA A 299 -25.54 -3.20 17.30
N VAL A 300 -24.94 -4.24 17.88
CA VAL A 300 -25.44 -5.62 17.80
C VAL A 300 -25.77 -6.10 19.21
N PRO A 301 -27.05 -6.38 19.53
CA PRO A 301 -27.42 -6.91 20.83
C PRO A 301 -26.77 -8.26 21.11
N ASN A 302 -26.35 -8.48 22.35
CA ASN A 302 -25.82 -9.75 22.84
C ASN A 302 -26.42 -10.10 24.21
N ALA A 303 -25.88 -11.12 24.89
CA ALA A 303 -26.38 -11.57 26.19
C ALA A 303 -26.29 -10.49 27.28
N ASP A 304 -25.28 -9.63 27.23
CA ASP A 304 -25.06 -8.55 28.19
C ASP A 304 -25.79 -7.26 27.80
N THR A 305 -26.10 -7.08 26.51
CA THR A 305 -26.76 -5.90 25.92
C THR A 305 -28.01 -6.31 25.15
N MET A 306 -28.97 -6.93 25.83
CA MET A 306 -30.18 -7.45 25.19
C MET A 306 -31.01 -6.37 24.49
N SER A 307 -31.67 -6.77 23.40
CA SER A 307 -32.65 -5.93 22.69
C SER A 307 -33.81 -5.52 23.60
N PRO A 308 -34.31 -4.26 23.50
CA PRO A 308 -35.52 -3.81 24.23
C PRO A 308 -36.81 -4.47 23.74
N VAL A 309 -36.76 -5.16 22.59
CA VAL A 309 -37.85 -5.94 22.00
C VAL A 309 -37.38 -7.39 21.89
N THR A 310 -38.15 -8.31 22.47
CA THR A 310 -37.90 -9.75 22.44
C THR A 310 -39.14 -10.47 21.94
N GLN A 311 -39.10 -11.80 21.92
CA GLN A 311 -40.24 -12.63 21.51
C GLN A 311 -41.55 -12.33 22.26
N THR A 312 -41.50 -11.87 23.52
CA THR A 312 -42.72 -11.55 24.28
C THR A 312 -43.36 -10.22 23.86
N GLU A 313 -42.61 -9.38 23.15
CA GLU A 313 -42.99 -8.01 22.78
C GLU A 313 -42.92 -7.81 21.26
N ALA A 314 -43.04 -8.89 20.48
CA ALA A 314 -42.73 -8.89 19.05
C ALA A 314 -43.61 -7.96 18.18
N THR A 315 -44.75 -7.49 18.71
CA THR A 315 -45.65 -6.52 18.05
C THR A 315 -45.32 -5.06 18.38
N LYS A 316 -44.26 -4.82 19.17
CA LYS A 316 -43.88 -3.49 19.63
C LYS A 316 -42.60 -3.00 18.95
N SER A 317 -42.63 -1.76 18.50
CA SER A 317 -41.45 -1.00 18.09
C SER A 317 -41.05 -0.04 19.20
N ARG A 318 -39.80 -0.12 19.70
CA ARG A 318 -39.34 0.64 20.87
C ARG A 318 -38.05 1.41 20.63
N ILE A 319 -37.99 2.62 21.19
CA ILE A 319 -36.75 3.35 21.48
C ILE A 319 -36.71 3.52 22.99
N ARG A 320 -35.72 2.89 23.64
CA ARG A 320 -35.50 2.99 25.09
C ARG A 320 -34.13 3.60 25.36
N THR A 321 -34.10 4.73 26.06
CA THR A 321 -32.84 5.35 26.50
C THR A 321 -32.33 4.69 27.77
N ARG A 322 -31.05 4.89 28.07
CA ARG A 322 -30.41 4.36 29.29
C ARG A 322 -31.07 4.82 30.59
N SER A 323 -31.58 6.05 30.65
CA SER A 323 -32.29 6.58 31.82
C SER A 323 -33.71 6.03 31.97
N GLY A 324 -34.20 5.24 31.00
CA GLY A 324 -35.52 4.62 31.03
C GLY A 324 -36.60 5.38 30.28
N ILE A 325 -36.28 6.45 29.52
CA ILE A 325 -37.25 7.10 28.64
C ILE A 325 -37.62 6.12 27.53
N LEU A 326 -38.91 5.90 27.33
CA LEU A 326 -39.45 4.94 26.37
C LEU A 326 -40.39 5.64 25.38
N ILE A 327 -40.12 5.44 24.08
CA ILE A 327 -41.06 5.67 23.00
C ILE A 327 -41.46 4.29 22.47
N GLU A 328 -42.76 4.02 22.41
CA GLU A 328 -43.31 2.72 22.02
C GLU A 328 -44.46 2.89 21.04
N MET A 329 -44.48 2.04 20.01
CA MET A 329 -45.58 1.88 19.06
C MET A 329 -46.01 0.41 19.10
N GLU A 330 -47.31 0.16 19.26
CA GLU A 330 -47.91 -1.18 19.37
C GLU A 330 -48.80 -1.44 18.15
N ASP A 331 -48.48 -2.49 17.41
CA ASP A 331 -49.20 -2.88 16.20
C ASP A 331 -50.30 -3.91 16.45
N ALA A 332 -50.42 -4.44 17.69
CA ALA A 332 -51.51 -5.35 18.04
C ALA A 332 -52.88 -4.68 17.88
N SER A 333 -53.78 -5.33 17.14
CA SER A 333 -55.19 -4.94 17.07
C SER A 333 -55.84 -5.10 18.44
N ARG A 334 -56.52 -4.05 18.91
CA ARG A 334 -57.36 -4.10 20.12
C ARG A 334 -58.54 -5.04 19.98
#